data_AF-A0A0C9YQA7-F1
#
_entry.id   AF-A0A0C9YQA7-F1
#
_cell.length_a   1.000
_cell.length_b   1.000
_cell.length_c   1.000
_cell.angle_alpha   90.00
_cell.angle_beta   90.00
_cell.angle_gamma   90.00
#
_symmetry.space_group_name_H-M   'P 1'
#
loop_
_entity.id
_entity.type
_entity.pdbx_description
1 polymer ?
#
loop_
_entity_poly.entity_id
_entity_poly.type
_entity_poly.pdbx_seq_one_letter_code
_entity_poly.pdbx_strand_id
1 'polypeptide(L)'
;EPEVYGDPDFKNAFERMPNQCSDKGLALYLSWRGFQENCSQSTIDGIQVAFKLLWDKADGAMFHGDWHHNDTQQQWEGNPVRSAEVDDVVASIRHKVSS
;
A
#
# COMPACT_ATOMS: atom_id res chain seq x y z
N GLU A 1 -17.71 -4.18 -5.71
CA GLU A 1 -16.68 -4.75 -4.83
C GLU A 1 -17.26 -4.86 -3.43
N PRO A 2 -16.94 -5.89 -2.61
CA PRO A 2 -17.19 -5.78 -1.18
C PRO A 2 -16.54 -4.49 -0.69
N GLU A 3 -17.24 -3.71 0.14
CA GLU A 3 -16.70 -2.46 0.67
C GLU A 3 -15.44 -2.78 1.48
N VAL A 4 -14.26 -2.62 0.86
CA VAL A 4 -12.95 -2.87 1.49
C VAL A 4 -12.82 -2.08 2.79
N TYR A 5 -13.43 -0.89 2.84
CA TYR A 5 -13.46 -0.02 4.00
C TYR A 5 -14.41 -0.50 5.12
N GLY A 6 -15.33 -1.40 4.80
CA GLY A 6 -16.20 -2.10 5.75
C GLY A 6 -15.57 -3.37 6.31
N ASP A 7 -14.39 -3.78 5.82
CA ASP A 7 -13.65 -4.91 6.36
C ASP A 7 -13.17 -4.59 7.80
N PRO A 8 -13.50 -5.41 8.81
CA PRO A 8 -13.05 -5.21 10.18
C PRO A 8 -11.53 -5.11 10.34
N ASP A 9 -10.76 -5.73 9.44
CA ASP A 9 -9.30 -5.72 9.44
C ASP A 9 -8.70 -4.48 8.76
N PHE A 10 -9.51 -3.65 8.10
CA PHE A 10 -9.06 -2.41 7.48
C PHE A 10 -8.40 -1.47 8.50
N LYS A 11 -8.92 -1.42 9.74
CA LYS A 11 -8.33 -0.62 10.82
C LYS A 11 -6.89 -1.02 11.17
N ASN A 12 -6.50 -2.25 10.82
CA ASN A 12 -5.18 -2.83 11.05
C ASN A 12 -4.29 -2.81 9.79
N ALA A 13 -4.71 -2.13 8.71
CA ALA A 13 -4.01 -2.13 7.42
C ALA A 13 -2.54 -1.65 7.49
N PHE A 14 -2.16 -0.89 8.51
CA PHE A 14 -0.81 -0.36 8.71
C PHE A 14 -0.03 -1.06 9.83
N GLU A 15 -0.54 -2.17 10.35
CA GLU A 15 0.18 -2.97 11.32
C GLU A 15 1.49 -3.52 10.73
N ARG A 16 2.38 -3.95 11.63
CA ARG A 16 3.68 -4.50 11.23
C ARG A 16 3.53 -5.67 10.26
N MET A 17 2.53 -6.53 10.47
CA MET A 17 2.18 -7.59 9.53
C MET A 17 1.12 -7.05 8.58
N PRO A 18 1.38 -7.03 7.26
CA PRO A 18 0.36 -6.60 6.32
C PRO A 18 -0.77 -7.63 6.27
N ASN A 19 -1.97 -7.13 6.00
CA ASN A 19 -3.18 -7.92 5.81
C ASN A 19 -3.77 -7.65 4.41
N GLN A 20 -4.89 -8.28 4.10
CA GLN A 20 -5.55 -8.15 2.79
C GLN A 20 -6.02 -6.72 2.44
N CYS A 21 -6.02 -5.81 3.40
CA CYS A 21 -6.40 -4.42 3.23
C CYS A 21 -5.20 -3.47 3.16
N SER A 22 -3.97 -3.94 3.40
CA SER A 22 -2.80 -3.08 3.55
C SER A 22 -2.46 -2.27 2.30
N ASP A 23 -2.60 -2.86 1.12
CA ASP A 23 -2.40 -2.19 -0.16
C ASP A 23 -3.42 -1.06 -0.37
N LYS A 24 -4.71 -1.36 -0.17
CA LYS A 24 -5.81 -0.40 -0.34
C LYS A 24 -5.81 0.68 0.73
N GLY A 25 -5.44 0.33 1.96
CA GLY A 25 -5.22 1.28 3.04
C GLY A 25 -4.11 2.26 2.69
N LEU A 26 -2.98 1.76 2.18
CA LEU A 26 -1.87 2.61 1.74
C LEU A 26 -2.26 3.48 0.55
N ALA A 27 -2.94 2.92 -0.46
CA ALA A 27 -3.43 3.67 -1.61
C ALA A 27 -4.38 4.82 -1.20
N LEU A 28 -5.30 4.56 -0.27
CA LEU A 28 -6.17 5.60 0.28
C LEU A 28 -5.37 6.68 1.00
N TYR A 29 -4.40 6.29 1.84
CA TYR A 29 -3.56 7.23 2.56
C TYR A 29 -2.73 8.09 1.60
N LEU A 30 -2.05 7.50 0.61
CA LEU A 30 -1.29 8.24 -0.41
C LEU A 30 -2.18 9.17 -1.22
N SER A 31 -3.39 8.72 -1.58
CA SER A 31 -4.38 9.56 -2.26
C SER A 31 -4.74 10.79 -1.44
N TRP A 32 -5.01 10.62 -0.14
CA TRP A 32 -5.24 11.76 0.77
C TRP A 32 -4.04 12.71 0.80
N ARG A 33 -2.83 12.16 0.99
CA ARG A 33 -1.58 12.95 1.06
C ARG A 33 -1.31 13.73 -0.22
N GLY A 34 -1.45 13.12 -1.38
CA GLY A 34 -1.14 13.73 -2.68
C GLY A 34 -2.24 14.64 -3.21
N PHE A 35 -3.51 14.22 -3.11
CA PHE A 35 -4.62 14.99 -3.67
C PHE A 35 -5.16 16.06 -2.73
N GLN A 36 -5.38 15.72 -1.46
CA GLN A 36 -5.97 16.64 -0.47
C GLN A 36 -4.93 17.52 0.21
N GLU A 37 -3.86 16.91 0.76
CA GLU A 37 -2.81 17.67 1.46
C GLU A 37 -1.78 18.30 0.52
N ASN A 38 -1.85 18.04 -0.80
CA ASN A 38 -0.91 18.54 -1.80
C ASN A 38 0.57 18.28 -1.46
N CYS A 39 0.86 17.12 -0.86
CA CYS A 39 2.23 16.72 -0.56
C CYS A 39 3.09 16.64 -1.83
N SER A 40 4.36 16.99 -1.72
CA SER A 40 5.33 16.88 -2.82
C SER A 40 5.57 15.41 -3.21
N GLN A 41 6.03 15.17 -4.44
CA GLN A 41 6.43 13.82 -4.89
C GLN A 41 7.48 13.19 -3.96
N SER A 42 8.45 13.97 -3.48
CA SER A 42 9.48 13.47 -2.56
C SER A 42 8.90 12.96 -1.23
N THR A 43 7.80 13.56 -0.76
CA THR A 43 7.10 13.12 0.44
C THR A 43 6.35 11.81 0.19
N ILE A 44 5.71 11.67 -0.97
CA ILE A 44 5.03 10.44 -1.38
C ILE A 44 6.02 9.28 -1.52
N ASP A 45 7.15 9.51 -2.20
CA ASP A 45 8.21 8.51 -2.36
C ASP A 45 8.79 8.09 -0.99
N GLY A 46 8.98 9.05 -0.08
CA GLY A 46 9.45 8.79 1.27
C GLY A 46 8.49 7.90 2.07
N ILE A 47 7.18 8.12 1.95
CA ILE A 47 6.15 7.28 2.58
C ILE A 47 6.22 5.85 2.01
N GLN A 48 6.29 5.69 0.69
CA GLN A 48 6.41 4.37 0.06
C GLN A 48 7.66 3.62 0.54
N VAL A 49 8.81 4.28 0.61
CA VAL A 49 10.05 3.65 1.10
C VAL A 49 9.91 3.22 2.55
N ALA A 50 9.29 4.04 3.40
CA ALA A 50 9.08 3.70 4.82
C ALA A 50 8.19 2.46 4.99
N PHE A 51 7.04 2.40 4.31
CA PHE A 51 6.15 1.23 4.35
C PHE A 51 6.79 0.00 3.73
N LYS A 52 7.53 0.16 2.64
CA LYS A 52 8.26 -0.95 2.02
C LYS A 52 9.23 -1.56 3.03
N LEU A 53 10.03 -0.73 3.70
CA LEU A 53 10.98 -1.18 4.72
C LEU A 53 10.30 -1.78 5.96
N LEU A 54 9.13 -1.28 6.34
CA LEU A 54 8.35 -1.83 7.45
C LEU A 54 7.93 -3.27 7.14
N TRP A 55 7.33 -3.49 5.97
CA TRP A 55 6.78 -4.80 5.60
C TRP A 55 7.83 -5.79 5.10
N ASP A 56 8.92 -5.33 4.47
CA ASP A 56 10.08 -6.18 4.18
C ASP A 56 10.69 -6.78 5.47
N LYS A 57 10.45 -6.17 6.65
CA LYS A 57 10.94 -6.63 7.97
C LYS A 57 9.86 -7.29 8.84
N ALA A 58 8.66 -7.49 8.30
CA ALA A 58 7.53 -8.02 9.04
C ALA A 58 7.74 -9.49 9.42
N ASP A 59 7.88 -10.38 8.43
CA ASP A 59 8.09 -11.81 8.68
C ASP A 59 8.92 -12.47 7.56
N GLY A 60 10.21 -12.68 7.81
CA GLY A 60 11.12 -13.34 6.88
C GLY A 60 11.04 -12.81 5.44
N ALA A 61 11.04 -13.72 4.47
CA ALA A 61 10.94 -13.41 3.04
C ALA A 61 9.48 -13.38 2.51
N MET A 62 8.46 -13.61 3.35
CA MET A 62 7.06 -13.77 2.92
C MET A 62 6.49 -12.51 2.26
N PHE A 63 6.86 -11.35 2.79
CA PHE A 63 6.39 -10.06 2.29
C PHE A 63 7.42 -9.37 1.38
N HIS A 64 8.28 -10.16 0.72
CA HIS A 64 9.18 -9.67 -0.32
C HIS A 64 8.61 -9.97 -1.70
N GLY A 65 8.74 -9.01 -2.62
CA GLY A 65 8.28 -9.17 -4.00
C GLY A 65 6.89 -8.60 -4.24
N ASP A 66 6.29 -9.00 -5.35
CA ASP A 66 5.06 -8.38 -5.85
C ASP A 66 3.85 -8.86 -5.04
N TRP A 67 2.97 -7.91 -4.71
CA TRP A 67 1.80 -8.17 -3.88
C TRP A 67 0.79 -9.04 -4.63
N HIS A 68 0.41 -10.18 -4.04
CA HIS A 68 -0.57 -11.08 -4.63
C HIS A 68 -1.22 -11.98 -3.58
N HIS A 69 -2.40 -12.51 -3.90
CA HIS A 69 -3.03 -13.56 -3.12
C HIS A 69 -2.51 -14.92 -3.59
N ASN A 70 -1.96 -15.72 -2.67
CA ASN A 70 -1.58 -17.10 -2.93
C ASN A 70 -2.77 -18.03 -2.67
N ASP A 71 -3.46 -18.45 -3.73
CA ASP A 71 -4.63 -19.32 -3.63
C ASP A 71 -4.30 -20.71 -3.05
N THR A 72 -3.06 -21.18 -3.14
CA THR A 72 -2.69 -22.48 -2.58
C THR A 72 -2.59 -22.42 -1.06
N GLN A 73 -2.04 -21.33 -0.54
CA GLN A 73 -1.84 -21.11 0.90
C GLN A 73 -2.99 -20.31 1.55
N GLN A 74 -3.92 -19.79 0.73
CA GLN A 74 -5.05 -18.95 1.15
C GLN A 74 -4.60 -17.73 1.98
N GLN A 75 -3.51 -17.08 1.54
CA GLN A 75 -2.94 -15.93 2.23
C GLN A 75 -2.37 -14.91 1.24
N TRP A 76 -2.17 -13.68 1.70
CA TRP A 76 -1.49 -12.65 0.94
C TRP A 76 0.02 -12.70 1.13
N GLU A 77 0.75 -12.53 0.03
CA GLU A 77 2.21 -12.57 -0.04
C GLU A 77 2.75 -11.38 -0.85
N GLY A 78 4.04 -11.09 -0.67
CA GLY A 78 4.69 -9.93 -1.27
C GLY A 78 4.52 -8.66 -0.46
N ASN A 79 5.04 -7.54 -0.97
CA ASN A 79 4.99 -6.26 -0.26
C ASN A 79 3.81 -5.42 -0.77
N PRO A 80 2.86 -4.99 0.08
CA PRO A 80 1.69 -4.21 -0.37
C PRO A 80 2.03 -2.90 -1.07
N VAL A 81 3.24 -2.34 -0.87
CA VAL A 81 3.73 -1.17 -1.63
C VAL A 81 3.83 -1.45 -3.13
N ARG A 82 3.98 -2.72 -3.53
CA ARG A 82 4.11 -3.18 -4.91
C ARG A 82 2.79 -3.70 -5.50
N SER A 83 1.65 -3.26 -4.97
CA SER A 83 0.37 -3.55 -5.57
C SER A 83 0.10 -2.62 -6.75
N ALA A 84 -0.68 -3.10 -7.73
CA ALA A 84 -1.12 -2.28 -8.85
C ALA A 84 -1.89 -1.03 -8.38
N GLU A 85 -2.71 -1.16 -7.34
CA GLU A 85 -3.48 -0.06 -6.76
C GLU A 85 -2.57 1.08 -6.23
N VAL A 86 -1.50 0.72 -5.52
CA VAL A 86 -0.54 1.70 -5.00
C VAL A 86 0.24 2.36 -6.14
N ASP A 87 0.66 1.58 -7.14
CA ASP A 87 1.37 2.09 -8.31
C ASP A 87 0.53 3.08 -9.11
N ASP A 88 -0.75 2.77 -9.35
CA ASP A 88 -1.69 3.62 -10.09
C ASP A 88 -1.95 4.96 -9.36
N VAL A 89 -2.12 4.92 -8.04
CA VAL A 89 -2.28 6.14 -7.21
C VAL A 89 -1.03 7.01 -7.29
N VAL A 90 0.16 6.42 -7.15
CA VAL A 90 1.42 7.17 -7.16
C VAL A 90 1.69 7.78 -8.54
N ALA A 91 1.40 7.04 -9.62
CA ALA A 91 1.47 7.56 -10.97
C ALA A 91 0.53 8.76 -11.17
N SER A 92 -0.69 8.68 -10.64
CA SER A 92 -1.68 9.76 -10.72
C SER A 92 -1.26 11.00 -9.93
N ILE A 93 -0.69 10.83 -8.73
CA ILE A 93 -0.15 11.94 -7.94
C ILE A 93 1.02 12.60 -8.67
N ARG A 94 1.93 11.81 -9.25
CA ARG A 94 3.06 12.32 -10.04
C ARG A 94 2.60 13.16 -11.22
N HIS A 95 1.58 12.69 -11.94
CA HIS A 95 0.99 13.45 -13.04
C HIS A 95 0.44 14.80 -12.56
N LYS A 96 -0.26 14.83 -11.43
CA LYS A 96 -0.74 16.09 -10.83
C LYS A 96 0.39 17.04 -10.46
N VAL A 97 1.48 16.54 -9.86
CA VAL A 97 2.62 17.37 -9.41
C VAL A 97 3.44 17.92 -10.57
N SER A 98 3.44 17.23 -11.72
CA SER A 98 4.17 17.63 -12.93
C SER A 98 3.34 18.46 -13.92
N SER A 99 2.04 18.62 -13.66
CA SER A 99 1.12 19.46 -14.43
C SER A 99 1.08 20.89 -13.91
#